data_AF-A0A4Y2NLL4-F1
#
_entry.id   AF-A0A4Y2NLL4-F1
#
_cell.length_a   1.000
_cell.length_b   1.000
_cell.length_c   1.000
_cell.angle_alpha   90.00
_cell.angle_beta   90.00
_cell.angle_gamma   90.00
#
_symmetry.space_group_name_H-M   'P 1'
#
loop_
_entity.id
_entity.type
_entity.pdbx_description
1 polymer ?
#
loop_
_entity_poly.entity_id
_entity_poly.type
_entity_poly.pdbx_seq_one_letter_code
_entity_poly.pdbx_strand_id
1 'polypeptide(L)'
;MPLDNLLLQSASAIDPDCRKHSLSLTSMKGLPGLMSSVISVAERDAYDLEVHKYHAANLRQPQQKASVDNWWMEVKNSRQFPLVSNMACAMLTCFHGPKVGIEF
;
A
#
# COMPACT_ATOMS: atom_id res chain seq x y z
N MET A 1 19.95 -8.41 9.82
CA MET A 1 18.71 -7.62 10.04
C MET A 1 17.58 -8.62 10.10
N PRO A 2 16.86 -8.80 11.22
CA PRO A 2 15.85 -9.85 11.27
C PRO A 2 14.71 -9.45 10.34
N LEU A 3 14.50 -10.24 9.29
CA LEU A 3 13.39 -10.15 8.34
C LEU A 3 12.04 -10.50 9.00
N ASP A 4 12.02 -10.80 10.30
CA ASP A 4 10.83 -11.11 11.12
C ASP A 4 10.09 -9.88 11.65
N ASN A 5 10.32 -8.70 11.05
CA ASN A 5 9.50 -7.54 11.37
C ASN A 5 8.19 -7.61 10.57
N LEU A 6 7.10 -7.92 11.28
CA LEU A 6 5.74 -8.00 10.71
C LEU A 6 5.36 -6.74 9.91
N LEU A 7 5.80 -5.56 10.32
CA LEU A 7 5.56 -4.32 9.57
C LEU A 7 6.27 -4.32 8.21
N LEU A 8 7.53 -4.75 8.16
CA LEU A 8 8.30 -4.81 6.91
C LEU A 8 7.78 -5.91 5.97
N GLN A 9 7.34 -7.04 6.53
CA GLN A 9 6.68 -8.10 5.76
C GLN A 9 5.32 -7.65 5.21
N SER A 10 4.56 -6.88 5.99
CA SER A 10 3.31 -6.31 5.48
C SER A 10 3.55 -5.18 4.47
N ALA A 11 4.63 -4.42 4.63
CA ALA A 11 5.03 -3.38 3.68
C ALA A 11 5.42 -3.97 2.32
N SER A 12 6.03 -5.15 2.25
CA SER A 12 6.32 -5.78 0.95
C SER A 12 5.06 -6.16 0.18
N ALA A 13 3.92 -6.34 0.85
CA ALA A 13 2.64 -6.61 0.18
C ALA A 13 2.06 -5.39 -0.56
N ILE A 14 2.59 -4.19 -0.29
CA ILE A 14 2.29 -2.96 -1.02
C ILE A 14 2.97 -2.95 -2.39
N ASP A 15 3.96 -3.81 -2.63
CA ASP A 15 4.54 -3.97 -3.96
C ASP A 15 3.44 -4.43 -4.96
N PRO A 16 3.21 -3.69 -6.05
CA PRO A 16 2.16 -4.04 -7.02
C PRO A 16 2.38 -5.41 -7.68
N ASP A 17 3.62 -5.88 -7.79
CA ASP A 17 3.94 -7.20 -8.34
C ASP A 17 3.46 -8.33 -7.41
N CYS A 18 3.36 -8.05 -6.11
CA CYS A 18 2.86 -8.97 -5.11
C CYS A 18 1.32 -9.04 -5.05
N ARG A 19 0.58 -8.14 -5.72
CA ARG A 19 -0.88 -7.99 -5.58
C ARG A 19 -1.68 -9.27 -5.64
N LYS A 20 -1.38 -10.20 -6.57
CA LYS A 20 -2.15 -11.45 -6.78
C LYS A 20 -1.66 -12.62 -5.92
N HIS A 21 -0.73 -12.38 -4.99
CA HIS A 21 -0.22 -13.40 -4.09
C HIS A 21 -1.11 -13.52 -2.84
N SER A 22 -1.40 -14.76 -2.41
CA SER A 22 -2.27 -15.01 -1.25
C SER A 22 -1.69 -14.46 0.05
N LEU A 23 -0.37 -14.55 0.24
CA LEU A 23 0.30 -13.94 1.39
C LEU A 23 0.13 -12.41 1.41
N SER A 24 0.17 -11.76 0.24
CA SER A 24 0.03 -10.31 0.15
C SER A 24 -1.37 -9.85 0.50
N LEU A 25 -2.39 -10.62 0.14
CA LEU A 25 -3.77 -10.39 0.59
C LEU A 25 -3.86 -10.40 2.12
N THR A 26 -3.32 -11.44 2.77
CA THR A 26 -3.33 -11.55 4.24
C THR A 26 -2.54 -10.41 4.89
N SER A 27 -1.36 -10.09 4.36
CA SER A 27 -0.51 -9.00 4.85
C SER A 27 -1.20 -7.64 4.74
N MET A 28 -1.83 -7.34 3.60
CA MET A 28 -2.55 -6.09 3.41
C MET A 28 -3.72 -5.94 4.38
N LYS A 29 -4.49 -7.01 4.61
CA LYS A 29 -5.58 -7.02 5.62
C LYS A 29 -5.07 -6.72 7.04
N GLY A 30 -3.82 -7.05 7.35
CA GLY A 30 -3.19 -6.77 8.64
C GLY A 30 -2.72 -5.32 8.81
N LEU A 31 -2.57 -4.55 7.73
CA LEU A 31 -2.03 -3.18 7.77
C LEU A 31 -2.80 -2.20 8.67
N PRO A 32 -4.15 -2.17 8.71
CA PRO A 32 -4.89 -1.29 9.61
C PRO A 32 -4.62 -1.56 11.10
N GLY A 33 -4.20 -2.78 11.44
CA GLY A 33 -3.80 -3.16 12.80
C GLY A 33 -2.40 -2.66 13.17
N LEU A 34 -1.51 -2.58 12.17
CA LEU A 34 -0.13 -2.11 12.33
C LEU A 34 -0.01 -0.59 12.23
N MET A 35 -0.89 0.06 11.45
CA MET A 35 -0.94 1.49 11.20
C MET A 35 -2.33 2.06 11.52
N SER A 36 -2.72 1.96 12.80
CA SER A 36 -4.05 2.36 13.27
C SER A 36 -4.35 3.86 13.15
N SER A 37 -3.36 4.70 12.83
CA SER A 37 -3.53 6.14 12.62
C SER A 37 -4.03 6.50 11.22
N VAL A 38 -3.95 5.58 10.26
CA VAL A 38 -4.24 5.88 8.84
C VAL A 38 -5.72 5.70 8.50
N ILE A 39 -6.40 4.76 9.16
CA ILE A 39 -7.82 4.46 8.94
C ILE A 39 -8.51 4.27 10.27
N SER A 40 -9.72 4.81 10.38
CA SER A 40 -10.53 4.69 11.59
C SER A 40 -11.06 3.26 11.76
N VAL A 41 -11.51 2.94 12.99
CA VAL A 41 -12.10 1.62 13.29
C VAL A 41 -13.34 1.36 12.41
N ALA A 42 -14.13 2.40 12.11
CA ALA A 42 -15.33 2.30 11.26
C ALA A 42 -15.00 1.98 9.79
N GLU A 43 -13.79 2.28 9.33
CA GLU A 43 -13.37 2.07 7.94
C GLU A 43 -12.70 0.70 7.73
N ARG A 44 -12.46 -0.08 8.79
CA ARG A 44 -11.71 -1.35 8.68
C ARG A 44 -12.42 -2.40 7.82
N ASP A 45 -13.73 -2.53 7.96
CA ASP A 45 -14.50 -3.49 7.16
C ASP A 45 -14.54 -3.07 5.68
N ALA A 46 -14.65 -1.76 5.43
CA ALA A 46 -14.59 -1.19 4.09
C ALA A 46 -13.19 -1.41 3.47
N TYR A 47 -12.13 -1.24 4.26
CA TYR A 47 -10.77 -1.51 3.86
C TYR A 47 -10.57 -2.99 3.49
N ASP A 48 -11.06 -3.93 4.32
CA ASP A 48 -10.94 -5.37 4.05
C ASP A 48 -11.59 -5.76 2.71
N LEU A 49 -12.81 -5.24 2.46
CA LEU A 49 -13.52 -5.42 1.20
C LEU A 49 -12.74 -4.82 0.01
N GLU A 50 -12.16 -3.64 0.21
CA GLU A 50 -11.39 -2.95 -0.82
C GLU A 50 -10.08 -3.68 -1.15
N VAL A 51 -9.39 -4.25 -0.16
CA VAL A 51 -8.21 -5.11 -0.37
C VAL A 51 -8.58 -6.34 -1.21
N HIS A 52 -9.73 -6.96 -0.95
CA HIS A 52 -10.22 -8.07 -1.78
C HIS A 52 -10.46 -7.66 -3.24
N LYS A 53 -11.11 -6.50 -3.45
CA LYS A 53 -11.34 -5.95 -4.80
C LYS A 53 -10.01 -5.64 -5.49
N TYR A 54 -9.08 -5.02 -4.78
CA TYR A 54 -7.75 -4.71 -5.26
C TYR A 54 -6.98 -5.97 -5.67
N HIS A 55 -6.98 -7.00 -4.83
CA HIS A 55 -6.33 -8.28 -5.10
C HIS A 55 -6.85 -8.96 -6.38
N ALA A 56 -8.16 -8.91 -6.60
CA ALA A 56 -8.81 -9.47 -7.80
C ALA A 56 -8.76 -8.54 -9.03
N ALA A 57 -8.37 -7.27 -8.87
CA ALA A 57 -8.43 -6.29 -9.94
C ALA A 57 -7.40 -6.58 -11.05
N ASN A 58 -7.83 -6.34 -12.29
CA ASN A 58 -6.95 -6.38 -13.46
C ASN A 58 -6.37 -4.98 -13.75
N LEU A 59 -5.58 -4.43 -12.81
CA LEU A 59 -4.81 -3.21 -13.08
C LEU A 59 -3.54 -3.55 -13.83
N ARG A 60 -3.05 -2.59 -14.62
CA ARG A 60 -1.77 -2.68 -15.31
C ARG A 60 -0.65 -2.90 -14.29
N GLN A 61 0.31 -3.74 -14.66
CA GLN A 61 1.54 -3.85 -13.89
C GLN A 61 2.31 -2.52 -13.94
N PRO A 62 3.10 -2.22 -12.90
CA PRO A 62 4.02 -1.10 -12.95
C PRO A 62 4.91 -1.20 -14.19
N GLN A 63 5.20 -0.07 -14.83
CA GLN A 63 6.26 -0.07 -15.83
C GLN A 63 7.60 -0.38 -15.15
N GLN A 64 8.50 -1.11 -15.82
CA GLN A 64 9.80 -1.55 -15.27
C GLN A 64 10.68 -0.46 -14.63
N LYS A 65 10.37 0.83 -14.84
CA LYS A 65 11.10 1.98 -14.27
C LYS A 65 10.26 2.86 -13.35
N ALA A 66 8.97 2.55 -13.17
CA ALA A 66 8.11 3.31 -12.27
C ALA A 66 8.41 2.92 -10.83
N SER A 67 8.65 3.90 -9.96
CA SER A 67 8.73 3.64 -8.52
C SER A 67 7.38 3.19 -7.99
N VAL A 68 7.40 2.41 -6.90
CA VAL A 68 6.20 1.97 -6.17
C VAL A 68 5.36 3.19 -5.76
N ASP A 69 6.00 4.31 -5.39
CA ASP A 69 5.33 5.58 -5.09
C ASP A 69 4.50 6.12 -6.24
N ASN A 70 5.09 6.20 -7.43
CA ASN A 70 4.41 6.73 -8.61
C ASN A 70 3.20 5.87 -8.95
N TRP A 71 3.34 4.55 -8.84
CA TRP A 71 2.25 3.63 -9.07
C TRP A 71 1.09 3.82 -8.08
N TRP A 72 1.38 3.91 -6.78
CA TRP A 72 0.33 4.14 -5.78
C TRP A 72 -0.32 5.52 -5.90
N MET A 73 0.43 6.52 -6.36
CA MET A 73 -0.13 7.84 -6.68
C MET A 73 -1.10 7.77 -7.87
N GLU A 74 -0.79 7.00 -8.92
CA GLU A 74 -1.72 6.77 -10.03
C GLU A 74 -3.00 6.06 -9.56
N VAL A 75 -2.85 5.00 -8.74
CA VAL A 75 -4.00 4.28 -8.16
C VAL A 75 -4.84 5.21 -7.29
N LYS A 76 -4.20 6.03 -6.45
CA LYS A 76 -4.89 7.04 -5.63
C LYS A 76 -5.65 8.04 -6.49
N ASN A 77 -5.04 8.55 -7.56
CA ASN A 77 -5.64 9.50 -8.49
C ASN A 77 -6.80 8.89 -9.28
N SER A 78 -6.78 7.57 -9.53
CA SER A 78 -7.89 6.86 -10.18
C SER A 78 -9.14 6.73 -9.29
N ARG A 79 -8.98 6.93 -7.97
CA ARG A 79 -10.02 6.78 -6.94
C ARG A 79 -10.71 5.41 -6.88
N GLN A 80 -10.16 4.39 -7.53
CA GLN A 80 -10.73 3.03 -7.53
C GLN A 80 -10.58 2.34 -6.18
N PHE A 81 -9.49 2.64 -5.46
CA PHE A 81 -9.17 2.05 -4.17
C PHE A 81 -8.70 3.14 -3.19
N PRO A 82 -9.60 3.99 -2.67
CA PRO A 82 -9.23 5.12 -1.81
C PRO A 82 -8.59 4.70 -0.48
N LEU A 83 -9.10 3.68 0.21
CA LEU A 83 -8.57 3.27 1.52
C LEU A 83 -7.24 2.53 1.37
N VAL A 84 -7.14 1.64 0.38
CA VAL A 84 -5.93 0.87 0.09
C VAL A 84 -4.81 1.78 -0.39
N SER A 85 -5.09 2.70 -1.32
CA SER A 85 -4.08 3.64 -1.82
C SER A 85 -3.63 4.63 -0.74
N ASN A 86 -4.53 5.10 0.14
CA ASN A 86 -4.14 5.93 1.26
C ASN A 86 -3.24 5.19 2.25
N MET A 87 -3.54 3.93 2.57
CA MET A 87 -2.67 3.09 3.41
C MET A 87 -1.29 2.88 2.78
N ALA A 88 -1.25 2.53 1.49
CA ALA A 88 0.00 2.36 0.76
C ALA A 88 0.85 3.63 0.75
N CYS A 89 0.24 4.78 0.41
CA CYS A 89 0.94 6.06 0.44
C CYS A 89 1.44 6.41 1.85
N ALA A 90 0.63 6.20 2.89
CA ALA A 90 1.04 6.45 4.27
C ALA A 90 2.24 5.57 4.67
N MET A 91 2.23 4.28 4.33
CA MET A 91 3.40 3.41 4.51
C MET A 91 4.64 3.94 3.81
N LEU A 92 4.50 4.31 2.53
CA LEU A 92 5.62 4.78 1.72
C LEU A 92 6.20 6.11 2.25
N THR A 93 5.38 6.98 2.85
CA THR A 93 5.89 8.20 3.49
C THR A 93 6.80 7.92 4.70
N CYS A 94 6.73 6.74 5.32
CA CYS A 94 7.68 6.38 6.37
C CYS A 94 9.09 6.10 5.82
N PHE A 95 9.20 5.71 4.55
CA PHE A 95 10.47 5.42 3.88
C PHE A 95 11.01 6.61 3.09
N HIS A 96 10.16 7.60 2.82
CA HIS A 96 10.53 8.85 2.19
C HIS A 96 10.55 9.96 3.23
N GLY A 97 11.74 10.37 3.65
CA GLY A 97 11.90 11.60 4.44
C GLY A 97 11.28 12.82 3.72
N PRO A 98 11.05 13.94 4.41
CA PRO A 98 10.61 15.17 3.76
C PRO A 98 11.52 15.44 2.55
N LYS A 99 10.92 15.54 1.36
CA LYS A 99 11.64 15.97 0.16
C LYS A 99 12.02 17.43 0.38
N VAL A 100 13.14 17.67 1.04
CA VAL A 100 13.83 18.96 1.00
C VAL A 100 14.17 19.15 -0.47
N GLY A 101 13.41 20.02 -1.14
CA GLY A 101 13.76 20.51 -2.45
C GLY A 101 15.12 21.18 -2.31
N ILE A 102 16.16 20.48 -2.73
CA ILE A 102 17.44 21.14 -2.98
C ILE A 102 17.25 21.78 -4.35
N GLU A 103 16.72 23.01 -4.34
CA GLU A 103 16.92 23.94 -5.44
C GLU A 103 18.43 24.15 -5.56
N PHE A 104 18.99 23.72 -6.69
CA PHE A 104 20.32 24.12 -7.17
C PHE A 104 20.13 25.10 -8.32
#